data_AF-A0A544U8L3-F1
#
_entry.id   AF-A0A544U8L3-F1
#
_cell.length_a   1.000
_cell.length_b   1.000
_cell.length_c   1.000
_cell.angle_alpha   90.00
_cell.angle_beta   90.00
_cell.angle_gamma   90.00
#
_symmetry.space_group_name_H-M   'P 1'
#
loop_
_entity.id
_entity.type
_entity.pdbx_description
1 polymer ?
#
loop_
_entity_poly.entity_id
_entity_poly.type
_entity_poly.pdbx_seq_one_letter_code
_entity_poly.pdbx_strand_id
1 'polypeptide(L)'
;MNTIKSLIFPQDLHRLSKTQLKEICNKLTLETTGNVNELASRVWNSFDHIEGDVLKMISNNIFSGAVSLAWYQATNNTGLIGFKQSIIDKMPFNPFEKVVTPNSENVPIDPTIIAAAEIEGSQAYYLRFIHRTGVNVDYFLANRREYIKHEITTVYIDEDKGIIEVRASSAVAKKIIAWLTKIVDDKYEFKQHDLLEKYGGTLESLADTLQGRLIDATGRPAGSVNTFEETQGQSIVSILSAIDEYYTNGELSILEQNLNSEDITGILETTPFTLLLLSGLETIGLGSIRELRGLPLYNYLEPYLSKQKGSILFEHSVDGVEQEYSIRIGVNTKTFKFNAFASEPVLDYIREKLIYQIYSAR
;
A
#
# COMPACT_ATOMS: atom_id res chain seq x y z
N MET A 1 -21.50 4.37 -23.90
CA MET A 1 -20.37 3.68 -23.25
C MET A 1 -19.70 4.67 -22.32
N ASN A 2 -19.37 4.25 -21.11
CA ASN A 2 -18.67 5.06 -20.12
C ASN A 2 -17.22 5.28 -20.57
N THR A 3 -16.70 6.47 -20.29
CA THR A 3 -15.29 6.81 -20.49
C THR A 3 -14.60 6.99 -19.15
N ILE A 4 -13.28 7.20 -19.15
CA ILE A 4 -12.53 7.55 -17.94
C ILE A 4 -13.13 8.76 -17.23
N LYS A 5 -13.62 9.77 -17.98
CA LYS A 5 -14.31 10.95 -17.44
C LYS A 5 -15.56 10.55 -16.65
N SER A 6 -16.30 9.54 -17.09
CA SER A 6 -17.50 9.02 -16.41
C SER A 6 -17.21 8.37 -15.05
N LEU A 7 -15.95 8.02 -14.77
CA LEU A 7 -15.54 7.40 -13.50
C LEU A 7 -15.05 8.40 -12.45
N ILE A 8 -15.02 9.70 -12.79
CA ILE A 8 -14.55 10.76 -11.90
C ILE A 8 -15.73 11.30 -11.09
N PHE A 9 -15.60 11.26 -9.77
CA PHE A 9 -16.58 11.80 -8.84
C PHE A 9 -16.03 13.06 -8.16
N PRO A 10 -16.88 13.95 -7.61
CA PRO A 10 -16.41 15.20 -7.01
C PRO A 10 -15.35 14.97 -5.95
N GLN A 11 -15.48 13.91 -5.15
CA GLN A 11 -14.52 13.59 -4.09
C GLN A 11 -13.12 13.21 -4.59
N ASP A 12 -13.00 12.75 -5.84
CA ASP A 12 -11.72 12.36 -6.42
C ASP A 12 -10.81 13.58 -6.62
N LEU A 13 -11.39 14.76 -6.89
CA LEU A 13 -10.63 16.00 -7.08
C LEU A 13 -9.89 16.45 -5.82
N HIS A 14 -10.33 16.04 -4.63
CA HIS A 14 -9.61 16.31 -3.37
C HIS A 14 -8.28 15.54 -3.24
N ARG A 15 -8.01 14.57 -4.14
CA ARG A 15 -6.73 13.86 -4.20
C ARG A 15 -5.65 14.67 -4.90
N LEU A 16 -6.02 15.72 -5.62
CA LEU A 16 -5.09 16.62 -6.29
C LEU A 16 -4.46 17.59 -5.28
N SER A 17 -3.16 17.84 -5.43
CA SER A 17 -2.48 18.86 -4.63
C SER A 17 -3.03 20.26 -4.95
N LYS A 18 -2.86 21.19 -4.00
CA LYS A 18 -3.23 22.60 -4.22
C LYS A 18 -2.59 23.19 -5.47
N THR A 19 -1.34 22.83 -5.75
CA THR A 19 -0.60 23.28 -6.94
C THR A 19 -1.25 22.77 -8.22
N GLN A 20 -1.57 21.46 -8.29
CA GLN A 20 -2.26 20.87 -9.44
C GLN A 20 -3.64 21.50 -9.66
N LEU A 21 -4.41 21.69 -8.58
CA LEU A 21 -5.73 22.33 -8.67
C LEU A 21 -5.63 23.77 -9.21
N LYS A 22 -4.64 24.55 -8.77
CA LYS A 22 -4.39 25.89 -9.31
C LYS A 22 -4.02 25.87 -10.79
N GLU A 23 -3.19 24.92 -11.22
CA GLU A 23 -2.83 24.76 -12.62
C GLU A 23 -4.06 24.42 -13.47
N ILE A 24 -4.89 23.48 -13.03
CA ILE A 24 -6.15 23.13 -13.69
C ILE A 24 -7.07 24.34 -13.78
N CYS A 25 -7.27 25.07 -12.68
CA CYS A 25 -8.06 26.31 -12.68
C CYS A 25 -7.52 27.33 -13.69
N ASN A 26 -6.21 27.55 -13.76
CA ASN A 26 -5.60 28.45 -14.75
C ASN A 26 -5.89 27.99 -16.19
N LYS A 27 -5.73 26.68 -16.49
CA LYS A 27 -6.01 26.12 -17.82
C LYS A 27 -7.49 26.26 -18.21
N LEU A 28 -8.39 26.25 -17.23
CA LEU A 28 -9.82 26.45 -17.41
C LEU A 28 -10.24 27.94 -17.31
N THR A 29 -9.31 28.87 -17.17
CA THR A 29 -9.57 30.31 -16.98
C THR A 29 -10.44 30.63 -15.75
N LEU A 30 -10.30 29.85 -14.69
CA LEU A 30 -10.99 29.98 -13.41
C LEU A 30 -10.14 30.69 -12.36
N GLU A 31 -10.78 31.20 -11.30
CA GLU A 31 -10.09 31.81 -10.16
C GLU A 31 -9.24 30.77 -9.39
N THR A 32 -7.98 31.12 -9.09
CA THR A 32 -6.98 30.24 -8.43
C THR A 32 -6.74 30.54 -6.94
N THR A 33 -7.50 31.46 -6.36
CA THR A 33 -7.43 31.79 -4.93
C THR A 33 -8.16 30.73 -4.10
N GLY A 34 -7.86 30.63 -2.80
CA GLY A 34 -8.60 29.77 -1.90
C GLY A 34 -7.89 28.49 -1.44
N ASN A 35 -8.64 27.67 -0.70
CA ASN A 35 -8.21 26.37 -0.18
C ASN A 35 -8.50 25.23 -1.18
N VAL A 36 -8.06 24.01 -0.84
CA VAL A 36 -8.23 22.82 -1.70
C VAL A 36 -9.70 22.53 -2.01
N ASN A 37 -10.59 22.70 -1.04
CA ASN A 37 -12.02 22.40 -1.22
C ASN A 37 -12.68 23.39 -2.19
N GLU A 38 -12.36 24.68 -2.06
CA GLU A 38 -12.85 25.73 -2.95
C GLU A 38 -12.36 25.51 -4.39
N LEU A 39 -11.07 25.22 -4.57
CA LEU A 39 -10.50 24.95 -5.89
C LEU A 39 -11.10 23.68 -6.53
N ALA A 40 -11.17 22.57 -5.79
CA ALA A 40 -11.77 21.32 -6.26
C ALA A 40 -13.25 21.51 -6.66
N SER A 41 -14.01 22.28 -5.87
CA SER A 41 -15.41 22.59 -6.19
C SER A 41 -15.55 23.42 -7.46
N ARG A 42 -14.66 24.40 -7.70
CA ARG A 42 -14.65 25.16 -8.95
C ARG A 42 -14.34 24.28 -10.15
N VAL A 43 -13.34 23.40 -10.04
CA VAL A 43 -13.02 22.42 -11.11
C VAL A 43 -14.22 21.52 -11.37
N TRP A 44 -14.89 21.03 -10.32
CA TRP A 44 -16.08 20.19 -10.47
C TRP A 44 -17.25 20.92 -11.16
N ASN A 45 -17.50 22.18 -10.80
CA ASN A 45 -18.57 22.97 -11.42
C ASN A 45 -18.36 23.22 -12.91
N SER A 46 -17.12 23.09 -13.41
CA SER A 46 -16.78 23.20 -14.83
C SER A 46 -16.51 21.83 -15.47
N PHE A 47 -16.73 20.72 -14.76
CA PHE A 47 -16.27 19.38 -15.15
C PHE A 47 -16.80 18.91 -16.51
N ASP A 48 -18.04 19.27 -16.87
CA ASP A 48 -18.63 18.92 -18.16
C ASP A 48 -17.82 19.45 -19.34
N HIS A 49 -17.13 20.58 -19.19
CA HIS A 49 -16.31 21.22 -20.23
C HIS A 49 -14.85 20.76 -20.21
N ILE A 50 -14.45 19.92 -19.26
CA ILE A 50 -13.08 19.44 -19.13
C ILE A 50 -12.84 18.31 -20.12
N GLU A 51 -11.90 18.51 -21.04
CA GLU A 51 -11.50 17.54 -22.06
C GLU A 51 -9.98 17.60 -22.30
N GLY A 52 -9.47 16.68 -23.12
CA GLY A 52 -8.08 16.70 -23.60
C GLY A 52 -7.04 16.69 -22.47
N ASP A 53 -6.06 17.58 -22.56
CA ASP A 53 -4.92 17.62 -21.64
C ASP A 53 -5.31 17.88 -20.18
N VAL A 54 -6.39 18.64 -19.94
CA VAL A 54 -6.86 18.91 -18.58
C VAL A 54 -7.49 17.65 -17.98
N LEU A 55 -8.30 16.93 -18.77
CA LEU A 55 -8.86 15.65 -18.34
C LEU A 55 -7.75 14.64 -18.05
N LYS A 56 -6.75 14.54 -18.94
CA LYS A 56 -5.58 13.66 -18.77
C LYS A 56 -4.80 13.98 -17.49
N MET A 57 -4.57 15.26 -17.21
CA MET A 57 -3.92 15.71 -15.99
C MET A 57 -4.69 15.27 -14.74
N ILE A 58 -6.02 15.38 -14.75
CA ILE A 58 -6.86 14.93 -13.64
C ILE A 58 -6.79 13.41 -13.52
N SER A 59 -7.10 12.67 -14.59
CA SER A 59 -7.19 11.21 -14.56
C SER A 59 -5.87 10.55 -14.15
N ASN A 60 -4.74 11.10 -14.57
CA ASN A 60 -3.42 10.59 -14.22
C ASN A 60 -3.09 10.69 -12.73
N ASN A 61 -3.84 11.44 -11.93
CA ASN A 61 -3.49 11.72 -10.54
C ASN A 61 -4.57 11.30 -9.53
N ILE A 62 -5.83 11.18 -9.95
CA ILE A 62 -6.93 10.88 -9.02
C ILE A 62 -7.11 9.39 -8.74
N PHE A 63 -6.77 8.52 -9.70
CA PHE A 63 -6.97 7.08 -9.55
C PHE A 63 -5.82 6.43 -8.77
N SER A 64 -4.60 6.97 -8.88
CA SER A 64 -3.33 6.41 -8.39
C SER A 64 -2.88 6.90 -7.00
N GLY A 65 -3.74 7.57 -6.24
CA GLY A 65 -3.36 8.39 -5.07
C GLY A 65 -2.64 7.67 -3.90
N ALA A 66 -2.57 8.29 -2.71
CA ALA A 66 -1.87 7.77 -1.53
C ALA A 66 -2.55 6.53 -0.85
N VAL A 67 -3.04 5.61 -1.66
CA VAL A 67 -3.78 4.42 -1.26
C VAL A 67 -2.85 3.21 -1.20
N SER A 68 -3.20 2.27 -0.32
CA SER A 68 -2.58 0.95 -0.37
C SER A 68 -3.07 0.20 -1.60
N LEU A 69 -2.25 -0.70 -2.09
CA LEU A 69 -2.41 -1.48 -3.30
C LEU A 69 -2.20 -2.94 -2.93
N ALA A 70 -3.06 -3.80 -3.47
CA ALA A 70 -2.91 -5.24 -3.42
C ALA A 70 -3.23 -5.81 -4.80
N TRP A 71 -2.35 -6.66 -5.31
CA TRP A 71 -2.54 -7.34 -6.58
C TRP A 71 -3.05 -8.75 -6.35
N TYR A 72 -3.92 -9.20 -7.25
CA TYR A 72 -4.49 -10.54 -7.26
C TYR A 72 -4.41 -11.10 -8.67
N GLN A 73 -4.42 -12.42 -8.76
CA GLN A 73 -4.42 -13.17 -10.01
C GLN A 73 -5.39 -14.33 -9.89
N ALA A 74 -6.00 -14.73 -11.01
CA ALA A 74 -6.81 -15.94 -11.05
C ALA A 74 -5.92 -17.19 -10.87
N THR A 75 -6.45 -18.21 -10.20
CA THR A 75 -5.79 -19.50 -10.02
C THR A 75 -6.13 -20.50 -11.13
N ASN A 76 -7.14 -20.19 -11.95
CA ASN A 76 -7.57 -21.02 -13.06
C ASN A 76 -6.58 -20.97 -14.25
N ASN A 77 -6.71 -21.94 -15.16
CA ASN A 77 -5.81 -22.07 -16.32
C ASN A 77 -6.01 -20.97 -17.37
N THR A 78 -7.20 -20.36 -17.43
CA THR A 78 -7.54 -19.33 -18.42
C THR A 78 -7.18 -17.92 -17.96
N GLY A 79 -6.69 -17.76 -16.74
CA GLY A 79 -6.42 -16.45 -16.16
C GLY A 79 -7.69 -15.59 -16.08
N LEU A 80 -7.58 -14.34 -16.54
CA LEU A 80 -8.69 -13.38 -16.52
C LEU A 80 -9.44 -13.27 -17.85
N ILE A 81 -9.15 -14.13 -18.84
CA ILE A 81 -9.77 -14.02 -20.17
C ILE A 81 -11.30 -14.13 -20.07
N GLY A 82 -12.01 -13.10 -20.54
CA GLY A 82 -13.46 -13.02 -20.52
C GLY A 82 -14.04 -12.66 -19.15
N PHE A 83 -13.22 -12.12 -18.24
CA PHE A 83 -13.64 -11.70 -16.91
C PHE A 83 -14.60 -10.51 -17.00
N LYS A 84 -14.29 -9.51 -17.84
CA LYS A 84 -15.17 -8.39 -18.17
C LYS A 84 -16.56 -8.85 -18.59
N GLN A 85 -16.64 -9.77 -19.56
CA GLN A 85 -17.94 -10.27 -20.04
C GLN A 85 -18.70 -10.98 -18.93
N SER A 86 -18.00 -11.75 -18.09
CA SER A 86 -18.59 -12.44 -16.95
C SER A 86 -19.20 -11.44 -15.94
N ILE A 87 -18.57 -10.29 -15.72
CA ILE A 87 -19.13 -9.20 -14.90
C ILE A 87 -20.39 -8.63 -15.55
N ILE A 88 -20.35 -8.32 -16.86
CA ILE A 88 -21.48 -7.74 -17.59
C ILE A 88 -22.71 -8.66 -17.53
N ASP A 89 -22.52 -9.96 -17.77
CA ASP A 89 -23.62 -10.94 -17.85
C ASP A 89 -24.29 -11.19 -16.49
N LYS A 90 -23.55 -11.01 -15.39
CA LYS A 90 -24.01 -11.32 -14.03
C LYS A 90 -24.53 -10.12 -13.26
N MET A 91 -24.21 -8.91 -13.71
CA MET A 91 -24.71 -7.70 -13.08
C MET A 91 -26.11 -7.34 -13.58
N PRO A 92 -26.96 -6.70 -12.73
CA PRO A 92 -28.29 -6.25 -13.14
C PRO A 92 -28.26 -5.07 -14.13
N PHE A 93 -27.09 -4.53 -14.42
CA PHE A 93 -26.84 -3.50 -15.42
C PHE A 93 -25.43 -3.68 -15.98
N ASN A 94 -25.18 -3.17 -17.19
CA ASN A 94 -23.83 -3.13 -17.76
C ASN A 94 -23.03 -1.96 -17.14
N PRO A 95 -22.00 -2.22 -16.30
CA PRO A 95 -21.24 -1.15 -15.66
C PRO A 95 -20.36 -0.36 -16.64
N PHE A 96 -20.10 -0.88 -17.84
CA PHE A 96 -19.37 -0.18 -18.91
C PHE A 96 -20.26 0.78 -19.72
N GLU A 97 -21.57 0.74 -19.53
CA GLU A 97 -22.52 1.60 -20.24
C GLU A 97 -23.23 2.60 -19.35
N LYS A 98 -23.38 2.28 -18.05
CA LYS A 98 -24.14 3.09 -17.11
C LYS A 98 -23.39 3.28 -15.80
N VAL A 99 -23.44 4.50 -15.27
CA VAL A 99 -23.04 4.83 -13.89
C VAL A 99 -24.27 4.70 -12.99
N VAL A 100 -24.19 3.87 -11.95
CA VAL A 100 -25.26 3.65 -10.98
C VAL A 100 -24.73 3.92 -9.59
N THR A 101 -25.09 5.06 -9.01
CA THR A 101 -24.70 5.45 -7.65
C THR A 101 -25.85 5.20 -6.67
N PRO A 102 -25.58 4.67 -5.46
CA PRO A 102 -26.61 4.52 -4.43
C PRO A 102 -27.01 5.89 -3.85
N ASN A 103 -28.18 5.95 -3.23
CA ASN A 103 -28.60 7.09 -2.42
C ASN A 103 -27.64 7.23 -1.21
N SER A 104 -27.28 8.46 -0.85
CA SER A 104 -26.41 8.78 0.30
C SER A 104 -26.92 8.22 1.64
N GLU A 105 -28.22 7.99 1.77
CA GLU A 105 -28.83 7.39 2.97
C GLU A 105 -28.81 5.85 2.96
N ASN A 106 -28.51 5.23 1.81
CA ASN A 106 -28.53 3.78 1.63
C ASN A 106 -27.29 3.28 0.88
N VAL A 107 -26.10 3.63 1.37
CA VAL A 107 -24.86 3.09 0.82
C VAL A 107 -24.65 1.66 1.32
N PRO A 108 -24.38 0.69 0.41
CA PRO A 108 -24.14 -0.71 0.77
C PRO A 108 -22.98 -0.88 1.77
N ILE A 109 -23.12 -1.83 2.69
CA ILE A 109 -22.03 -2.23 3.60
C ILE A 109 -20.93 -2.95 2.82
N ASP A 110 -21.33 -3.85 1.92
CA ASP A 110 -20.41 -4.59 1.07
C ASP A 110 -20.06 -3.80 -0.20
N PRO A 111 -18.81 -3.91 -0.70
CA PRO A 111 -18.39 -3.26 -1.94
C PRO A 111 -19.30 -3.63 -3.11
N THR A 112 -19.80 -2.63 -3.83
CA THR A 112 -20.64 -2.81 -5.01
C THR A 112 -20.10 -1.98 -6.17
N ILE A 113 -20.03 -2.56 -7.37
CA ILE A 113 -19.63 -1.83 -8.58
C ILE A 113 -20.69 -0.75 -8.90
N ILE A 114 -20.23 0.47 -9.11
CA ILE A 114 -21.06 1.61 -9.54
C ILE A 114 -20.83 2.01 -10.99
N ALA A 115 -19.64 1.74 -11.52
CA ALA A 115 -19.27 2.05 -12.90
C ALA A 115 -17.99 1.33 -13.31
N ALA A 116 -17.80 1.20 -14.61
CA ALA A 116 -16.59 0.70 -15.25
C ALA A 116 -16.28 1.52 -16.52
N ALA A 117 -15.01 1.57 -16.91
CA ALA A 117 -14.59 2.15 -18.18
C ALA A 117 -13.31 1.48 -18.67
N GLU A 118 -13.22 1.29 -19.97
CA GLU A 118 -12.02 0.78 -20.64
C GLU A 118 -10.92 1.83 -20.67
N ILE A 119 -9.68 1.36 -20.69
CA ILE A 119 -8.51 2.19 -20.95
C ILE A 119 -8.17 2.07 -22.42
N GLU A 120 -8.26 3.20 -23.13
CA GLU A 120 -8.07 3.28 -24.57
C GLU A 120 -6.74 2.64 -25.01
N GLY A 121 -6.80 1.79 -26.04
CA GLY A 121 -5.61 1.11 -26.59
C GLY A 121 -5.10 -0.09 -25.78
N SER A 122 -5.86 -0.58 -24.79
CA SER A 122 -5.47 -1.73 -23.96
C SER A 122 -6.64 -2.69 -23.68
N GLN A 123 -6.36 -3.91 -23.24
CA GLN A 123 -7.36 -4.82 -22.64
C GLN A 123 -7.58 -4.54 -21.15
N ALA A 124 -7.07 -3.40 -20.66
CA ALA A 124 -7.22 -2.99 -19.28
C ALA A 124 -8.43 -2.08 -19.08
N TYR A 125 -9.00 -2.14 -17.89
CA TYR A 125 -10.16 -1.33 -17.52
C TYR A 125 -10.20 -1.04 -16.03
N TYR A 126 -10.92 0.03 -15.68
CA TYR A 126 -11.20 0.39 -14.30
C TYR A 126 -12.61 -0.05 -13.92
N LEU A 127 -12.74 -0.55 -12.70
CA LEU A 127 -14.00 -0.68 -11.97
C LEU A 127 -13.98 0.29 -10.79
N ARG A 128 -15.10 0.95 -10.54
CA ARG A 128 -15.33 1.79 -9.37
C ARG A 128 -16.29 1.08 -8.44
N PHE A 129 -15.89 0.89 -7.20
CA PHE A 129 -16.67 0.27 -6.14
C PHE A 129 -17.06 1.30 -5.11
N ILE A 130 -18.29 1.26 -4.61
CA ILE A 130 -18.69 2.03 -3.41
C ILE A 130 -18.98 1.08 -2.26
N HIS A 131 -18.61 1.50 -1.05
CA HIS A 131 -18.99 0.82 0.18
C HIS A 131 -19.04 1.78 1.37
N ARG A 132 -19.82 1.42 2.37
CA ARG A 132 -19.90 2.12 3.65
C ARG A 132 -18.68 1.81 4.50
N THR A 133 -18.04 2.85 5.02
CA THR A 133 -16.89 2.76 5.92
C THR A 133 -17.25 3.10 7.36
N GLY A 134 -18.43 3.67 7.60
CA GLY A 134 -18.92 3.95 8.94
C GLY A 134 -20.10 4.92 8.97
N VAL A 135 -20.27 5.58 10.10
CA VAL A 135 -21.23 6.67 10.30
C VAL A 135 -20.47 7.80 10.97
N ASN A 136 -20.65 9.02 10.49
CA ASN A 136 -20.28 10.19 11.25
C ASN A 136 -21.50 10.71 11.98
N VAL A 137 -21.25 11.25 13.17
CA VAL A 137 -22.24 11.93 13.98
C VAL A 137 -21.73 13.34 14.19
N ASP A 138 -22.51 14.32 13.77
CA ASP A 138 -22.28 15.72 14.04
C ASP A 138 -23.32 16.24 15.04
N TYR A 139 -22.86 17.07 15.96
CA TYR A 139 -23.67 17.67 17.01
C TYR A 139 -23.61 19.18 16.85
N PHE A 140 -24.75 19.79 16.51
CA PHE A 140 -24.88 21.24 16.47
C PHE A 140 -25.94 21.68 17.49
N LEU A 141 -25.48 22.25 18.60
CA LEU A 141 -26.30 22.54 19.78
C LEU A 141 -27.06 21.29 20.23
N ALA A 142 -28.39 21.30 20.19
CA ALA A 142 -29.24 20.17 20.55
C ALA A 142 -29.49 19.18 19.38
N ASN A 143 -29.03 19.49 18.17
CA ASN A 143 -29.30 18.67 16.99
C ASN A 143 -28.20 17.65 16.77
N ARG A 144 -28.60 16.38 16.68
CA ARG A 144 -27.74 15.26 16.29
C ARG A 144 -28.02 14.90 14.83
N ARG A 145 -27.00 15.01 13.98
CA ARG A 145 -27.06 14.61 12.56
C ARG A 145 -26.15 13.42 12.33
N GLU A 146 -26.71 12.35 11.80
CA GLU A 146 -25.93 11.21 11.32
C GLU A 146 -25.78 11.27 9.81
N TYR A 147 -24.60 10.91 9.31
CA TYR A 147 -24.38 10.72 7.89
C TYR A 147 -23.49 9.51 7.64
N ILE A 148 -23.86 8.72 6.63
CA ILE A 148 -23.14 7.52 6.25
C ILE A 148 -21.80 7.91 5.62
N LYS A 149 -20.70 7.42 6.20
CA LYS A 149 -19.40 7.50 5.54
C LYS A 149 -19.31 6.41 4.49
N HIS A 150 -18.80 6.76 3.32
CA HIS A 150 -18.54 5.84 2.26
C HIS A 150 -17.19 6.15 1.61
N GLU A 151 -16.68 5.16 0.89
CA GLU A 151 -15.47 5.27 0.10
C GLU A 151 -15.73 4.73 -1.30
N ILE A 152 -15.14 5.40 -2.30
CA ILE A 152 -15.07 4.87 -3.66
C ILE A 152 -13.67 4.32 -3.91
N THR A 153 -13.61 3.02 -4.16
CA THR A 153 -12.38 2.28 -4.44
C THR A 153 -12.23 2.05 -5.94
N THR A 154 -11.01 2.20 -6.43
CA THR A 154 -10.66 1.86 -7.82
C THR A 154 -10.07 0.46 -7.86
N VAL A 155 -10.52 -0.32 -8.84
CA VAL A 155 -9.89 -1.59 -9.19
C VAL A 155 -9.46 -1.48 -10.64
N TYR A 156 -8.17 -1.68 -10.90
CA TYR A 156 -7.62 -1.78 -12.23
C TYR A 156 -7.51 -3.27 -12.58
N ILE A 157 -7.95 -3.66 -13.77
CA ILE A 157 -7.87 -5.03 -14.26
C ILE A 157 -7.22 -5.00 -15.62
N ASP A 158 -6.25 -5.89 -15.82
CA ASP A 158 -5.65 -6.17 -17.12
C ASP A 158 -5.82 -7.66 -17.41
N GLU A 159 -6.70 -7.99 -18.36
CA GLU A 159 -6.99 -9.39 -18.70
C GLU A 159 -5.79 -10.09 -19.35
N ASP A 160 -5.06 -9.38 -20.22
CA ASP A 160 -3.90 -9.92 -20.96
C ASP A 160 -2.74 -10.23 -20.01
N LYS A 161 -2.52 -9.35 -19.03
CA LYS A 161 -1.49 -9.55 -18.00
C LYS A 161 -1.97 -10.40 -16.82
N GLY A 162 -3.26 -10.72 -16.75
CA GLY A 162 -3.85 -11.58 -15.73
C GLY A 162 -3.85 -11.00 -14.31
N ILE A 163 -3.93 -9.67 -14.19
CA ILE A 163 -3.79 -8.98 -12.90
C ILE A 163 -5.03 -8.17 -12.55
N ILE A 164 -5.40 -8.25 -11.27
CA ILE A 164 -6.39 -7.39 -10.61
C ILE A 164 -5.66 -6.57 -9.56
N GLU A 165 -5.54 -5.26 -9.76
CA GLU A 165 -4.99 -4.31 -8.80
C GLU A 165 -6.12 -3.63 -8.04
N VAL A 166 -6.23 -3.90 -6.74
CA VAL A 166 -7.21 -3.26 -5.87
C VAL A 166 -6.55 -2.13 -5.08
N ARG A 167 -7.02 -0.90 -5.29
CA ARG A 167 -6.46 0.32 -4.70
C ARG A 167 -7.10 0.64 -3.35
N ALA A 168 -6.92 -0.24 -2.38
CA ALA A 168 -7.41 -0.07 -1.02
C ALA A 168 -6.53 -0.79 0.02
N SER A 169 -6.89 -0.62 1.30
CA SER A 169 -6.29 -1.40 2.39
C SER A 169 -6.48 -2.91 2.18
N SER A 170 -5.61 -3.74 2.76
CA SER A 170 -5.70 -5.21 2.65
C SER A 170 -7.09 -5.75 3.03
N ALA A 171 -7.71 -5.20 4.07
CA ALA A 171 -9.04 -5.61 4.51
C ALA A 171 -10.14 -5.30 3.47
N VAL A 172 -10.13 -4.10 2.90
CA VAL A 172 -11.09 -3.69 1.86
C VAL A 172 -10.83 -4.45 0.56
N ALA A 173 -9.56 -4.64 0.19
CA ALA A 173 -9.18 -5.38 -1.00
C ALA A 173 -9.70 -6.82 -0.97
N LYS A 174 -9.57 -7.51 0.17
CA LYS A 174 -10.14 -8.86 0.36
C LYS A 174 -11.65 -8.89 0.20
N LYS A 175 -12.37 -7.89 0.72
CA LYS A 175 -13.83 -7.78 0.54
C LYS A 175 -14.23 -7.59 -0.92
N ILE A 176 -13.51 -6.74 -1.65
CA ILE A 176 -13.73 -6.51 -3.09
C ILE A 176 -13.49 -7.79 -3.89
N ILE A 177 -12.38 -8.48 -3.64
CA ILE A 177 -12.07 -9.73 -4.35
C ILE A 177 -13.10 -10.81 -4.01
N ALA A 178 -13.48 -10.96 -2.74
CA ALA A 178 -14.53 -11.89 -2.34
C ALA A 178 -15.88 -11.56 -2.99
N TRP A 179 -16.21 -10.27 -3.16
CA TRP A 179 -17.40 -9.85 -3.89
C TRP A 179 -17.30 -10.19 -5.38
N LEU A 180 -16.14 -9.93 -6.01
CA LEU A 180 -15.91 -10.26 -7.42
C LEU A 180 -16.08 -11.75 -7.66
N THR A 181 -15.47 -12.62 -6.84
CA THR A 181 -15.64 -14.08 -6.90
C THR A 181 -17.11 -14.48 -6.82
N LYS A 182 -17.89 -13.88 -5.91
CA LYS A 182 -19.32 -14.20 -5.77
C LYS A 182 -20.15 -13.82 -7.00
N ILE A 183 -19.81 -12.74 -7.68
CA ILE A 183 -20.57 -12.25 -8.84
C ILE A 183 -20.35 -13.13 -10.07
N VAL A 184 -19.11 -13.57 -10.29
CA VAL A 184 -18.73 -14.35 -11.46
C VAL A 184 -18.86 -15.86 -11.27
N ASP A 185 -19.47 -16.29 -10.16
CA ASP A 185 -19.57 -17.66 -9.66
C ASP A 185 -18.19 -18.38 -9.54
N ASP A 186 -18.20 -19.69 -9.32
CA ASP A 186 -17.00 -20.55 -9.16
C ASP A 186 -16.11 -20.65 -10.42
N LYS A 187 -16.35 -19.83 -11.46
CA LYS A 187 -15.50 -19.75 -12.66
C LYS A 187 -14.10 -19.19 -12.34
N TYR A 188 -14.00 -18.34 -11.32
CA TYR A 188 -12.75 -17.72 -10.92
C TYR A 188 -12.51 -17.87 -9.43
N GLU A 189 -11.34 -18.40 -9.09
CA GLU A 189 -10.75 -18.29 -7.76
C GLU A 189 -9.53 -17.36 -7.88
N PHE A 190 -9.35 -16.50 -6.87
CA PHE A 190 -8.28 -15.50 -6.87
C PHE A 190 -7.30 -15.74 -5.73
N LYS A 191 -6.01 -15.62 -6.01
CA LYS A 191 -4.97 -15.55 -4.99
C LYS A 191 -4.32 -14.17 -4.98
N GLN A 192 -4.04 -13.66 -3.78
CA GLN A 192 -3.24 -12.45 -3.64
C GLN A 192 -1.83 -12.71 -4.14
N HIS A 193 -1.33 -11.82 -4.99
CA HIS A 193 0.03 -11.88 -5.49
C HIS A 193 1.03 -11.57 -4.38
N ASP A 194 2.07 -12.40 -4.26
CA ASP A 194 3.18 -12.15 -3.36
C ASP A 194 4.28 -11.40 -4.08
N LEU A 195 4.35 -10.10 -3.81
CA LEU A 195 5.26 -9.20 -4.49
C LEU A 195 6.72 -9.56 -4.24
N LEU A 196 7.05 -10.23 -3.13
CA LEU A 196 8.43 -10.54 -2.76
C LEU A 196 8.88 -11.92 -3.21
N GLU A 197 7.97 -12.81 -3.59
CA GLU A 197 8.26 -14.21 -3.94
C GLU A 197 9.34 -14.33 -5.02
N LYS A 198 9.31 -13.44 -6.03
CA LYS A 198 10.30 -13.42 -7.12
C LYS A 198 11.61 -12.72 -6.79
N TYR A 199 11.65 -11.96 -5.70
CA TYR A 199 12.81 -11.20 -5.25
C TYR A 199 13.46 -11.89 -4.03
N GLY A 200 13.51 -13.22 -4.07
CA GLY A 200 14.06 -14.05 -3.00
C GLY A 200 13.35 -13.91 -1.65
N GLY A 201 12.13 -13.34 -1.62
CA GLY A 201 11.40 -13.06 -0.40
C GLY A 201 11.92 -11.84 0.38
N THR A 202 12.79 -11.00 -0.21
CA THR A 202 13.51 -9.93 0.51
C THR A 202 13.16 -8.53 0.01
N LEU A 203 13.18 -7.55 0.92
CA LEU A 203 12.97 -6.14 0.59
C LEU A 203 14.17 -5.55 -0.15
N GLU A 204 15.36 -6.11 0.08
CA GLU A 204 16.63 -5.71 -0.50
C GLU A 204 16.65 -5.98 -2.01
N SER A 205 16.28 -7.20 -2.42
CA SER A 205 16.23 -7.56 -3.83
C SER A 205 15.14 -6.76 -4.58
N LEU A 206 14.05 -6.43 -3.89
CA LEU A 206 13.02 -5.53 -4.42
C LEU A 206 13.57 -4.11 -4.64
N ALA A 207 14.32 -3.59 -3.66
CA ALA A 207 14.98 -2.29 -3.78
C ALA A 207 15.99 -2.27 -4.95
N ASP A 208 16.79 -3.33 -5.12
CA ASP A 208 17.70 -3.46 -6.26
C ASP A 208 16.98 -3.44 -7.61
N THR A 209 15.83 -4.11 -7.71
CA THR A 209 15.01 -4.15 -8.94
C THR A 209 14.51 -2.76 -9.34
N LEU A 210 14.18 -1.93 -8.35
CA LEU A 210 13.77 -0.54 -8.56
C LEU A 210 14.97 0.42 -8.71
N GLN A 211 16.20 -0.08 -8.63
CA GLN A 211 17.42 0.74 -8.49
C GLN A 211 17.29 1.76 -7.35
N GLY A 212 16.55 1.36 -6.31
CA GLY A 212 16.18 2.19 -5.19
C GLY A 212 17.03 1.94 -3.96
N ARG A 213 16.70 2.67 -2.90
CA ARG A 213 17.35 2.62 -1.59
C ARG A 213 16.41 2.09 -0.52
N LEU A 214 16.84 1.10 0.26
CA LEU A 214 16.09 0.65 1.42
C LEU A 214 16.38 1.60 2.58
N ILE A 215 15.39 2.37 3.02
CA ILE A 215 15.57 3.41 4.05
C ILE A 215 14.95 3.04 5.41
N ASP A 216 14.03 2.07 5.40
CA ASP A 216 13.35 1.60 6.60
C ASP A 216 13.08 0.10 6.46
N ALA A 217 13.34 -0.64 7.53
CA ALA A 217 12.92 -2.03 7.68
C ALA A 217 12.47 -2.25 9.12
N THR A 218 11.30 -2.84 9.30
CA THR A 218 10.79 -3.26 10.60
C THR A 218 10.63 -4.77 10.62
N GLY A 219 11.18 -5.41 11.64
CA GLY A 219 11.10 -6.85 11.83
C GLY A 219 10.73 -7.24 13.25
N ARG A 220 10.31 -8.49 13.41
CA ARG A 220 10.24 -9.17 14.71
C ARG A 220 11.38 -10.17 14.81
N PRO A 221 11.84 -10.52 16.02
CA PRO A 221 12.83 -11.58 16.21
C PRO A 221 12.44 -12.85 15.45
N ALA A 222 13.35 -13.39 14.64
CA ALA A 222 13.18 -14.65 13.94
C ALA A 222 13.62 -15.79 14.85
N GLY A 223 12.68 -16.67 15.23
CA GLY A 223 12.98 -17.82 16.08
C GLY A 223 11.94 -18.05 17.17
N SER A 224 12.01 -19.23 17.79
CA SER A 224 11.01 -19.77 18.73
C SER A 224 11.16 -19.25 20.17
N VAL A 225 11.37 -17.96 20.38
CA VAL A 225 11.17 -17.38 21.73
C VAL A 225 9.68 -17.06 21.85
N ASN A 226 8.87 -18.10 22.06
CA ASN A 226 7.41 -17.97 22.13
C ASN A 226 6.95 -17.24 23.41
N THR A 227 7.82 -17.21 24.43
CA THR A 227 7.61 -16.54 25.70
C THR A 227 8.94 -15.97 26.18
N PHE A 228 9.01 -14.65 26.32
CA PHE A 228 10.13 -13.96 26.95
C PHE A 228 9.84 -13.81 28.44
N GLU A 229 10.68 -14.40 29.28
CA GLU A 229 10.50 -14.37 30.74
C GLU A 229 11.17 -13.14 31.37
N GLU A 230 10.65 -12.70 32.52
CA GLU A 230 11.21 -11.54 33.25
C GLU A 230 12.68 -11.75 33.65
N THR A 231 13.04 -12.98 34.01
CA THR A 231 14.42 -13.40 34.34
C THR A 231 15.37 -13.21 33.15
N GLN A 232 14.91 -13.51 31.93
CA GLN A 232 15.69 -13.28 30.71
C GLN A 232 15.92 -11.79 30.45
N GLY A 233 14.90 -10.96 30.72
CA GLY A 233 15.02 -9.50 30.66
C GLY A 233 16.04 -8.96 31.66
N GLN A 234 16.01 -9.46 32.90
CA GLN A 234 16.95 -9.05 33.93
C GLN A 234 18.40 -9.42 33.56
N SER A 235 18.61 -10.63 33.01
CA SER A 235 19.92 -11.06 32.53
C SER A 235 20.46 -10.19 31.40
N ILE A 236 19.61 -9.74 30.46
CA ILE A 236 20.02 -8.79 29.41
C ILE A 236 20.50 -7.48 30.00
N VAL A 237 19.75 -6.92 30.96
CA VAL A 237 20.11 -5.66 31.61
C VAL A 237 21.46 -5.83 32.33
N SER A 238 21.64 -6.91 33.08
CA SER A 238 22.91 -7.18 33.77
C SER A 238 24.10 -7.26 32.82
N ILE A 239 23.96 -7.93 31.67
CA ILE A 239 25.02 -8.00 30.64
C ILE A 239 25.34 -6.61 30.10
N LEU A 240 24.32 -5.83 29.70
CA LEU A 240 24.52 -4.49 29.13
C LEU A 240 25.13 -3.53 30.16
N SER A 241 24.68 -3.58 31.42
CA SER A 241 25.23 -2.78 32.51
C SER A 241 26.68 -3.13 32.83
N ALA A 242 27.04 -4.42 32.81
CA ALA A 242 28.42 -4.84 33.02
C ALA A 242 29.36 -4.33 31.92
N ILE A 243 28.90 -4.34 30.65
CA ILE A 243 29.66 -3.79 29.53
C ILE A 243 29.84 -2.26 29.69
N ASP A 244 28.78 -1.54 30.05
CA ASP A 244 28.82 -0.09 30.28
C ASP A 244 29.76 0.29 31.44
N GLU A 245 29.67 -0.46 32.55
CA GLU A 245 30.54 -0.29 33.71
C GLU A 245 32.01 -0.53 33.35
N TYR A 246 32.30 -1.56 32.53
CA TYR A 246 33.65 -1.80 32.04
C TYR A 246 34.20 -0.63 31.21
N TYR A 247 33.41 -0.08 30.28
CA TYR A 247 33.86 1.06 29.48
C TYR A 247 33.99 2.35 30.31
N THR A 248 33.30 2.44 31.44
CA THR A 248 33.38 3.58 32.36
C THR A 248 34.57 3.48 33.31
N ASN A 249 34.79 2.31 33.92
CA ASN A 249 35.73 2.11 35.02
C ASN A 249 37.01 1.37 34.62
N GLY A 250 37.01 0.68 33.47
CA GLY A 250 38.15 -0.09 32.96
C GLY A 250 38.42 -1.43 33.66
N GLU A 251 37.53 -1.87 34.56
CA GLU A 251 37.73 -3.06 35.39
C GLU A 251 37.23 -4.35 34.72
N LEU A 252 38.14 -5.09 34.09
CA LEU A 252 37.83 -6.35 33.39
C LEU A 252 37.29 -7.44 34.32
N SER A 253 37.75 -7.49 35.58
CA SER A 253 37.34 -8.49 36.56
C SER A 253 35.85 -8.40 36.92
N ILE A 254 35.29 -7.18 36.95
CA ILE A 254 33.87 -6.95 37.23
C ILE A 254 33.03 -7.44 36.04
N LEU A 255 33.48 -7.17 34.81
CA LEU A 255 32.83 -7.67 33.61
C LEU A 255 32.81 -9.20 33.59
N GLU A 256 33.94 -9.85 33.83
CA GLU A 256 34.04 -11.32 33.86
C GLU A 256 33.15 -11.93 34.95
N GLN A 257 33.09 -11.33 36.14
CA GLN A 257 32.22 -11.80 37.21
C GLN A 257 30.74 -11.72 36.83
N ASN A 258 30.33 -10.60 36.21
CA ASN A 258 28.94 -10.39 35.82
C ASN A 258 28.53 -11.26 34.63
N LEU A 259 29.42 -11.53 33.67
CA LEU A 259 29.13 -12.39 32.51
C LEU A 259 29.10 -13.88 32.86
N ASN A 260 29.80 -14.31 33.91
CA ASN A 260 29.90 -15.71 34.34
C ASN A 260 28.86 -16.11 35.40
N SER A 261 27.82 -15.32 35.65
CA SER A 261 26.76 -15.74 36.57
C SER A 261 26.00 -16.95 36.02
N GLU A 262 25.56 -17.87 36.90
CA GLU A 262 24.77 -19.05 36.51
C GLU A 262 23.48 -18.66 35.78
N ASP A 263 22.88 -17.53 36.17
CA ASP A 263 21.67 -16.98 35.55
C ASP A 263 21.88 -16.52 34.10
N ILE A 264 23.09 -16.09 33.73
CA ILE A 264 23.42 -15.65 32.37
C ILE A 264 23.92 -16.81 31.52
N THR A 265 24.80 -17.63 32.07
CA THR A 265 25.44 -18.75 31.35
C THR A 265 24.43 -19.79 30.88
N GLY A 266 23.50 -20.21 31.74
CA GLY A 266 22.47 -21.20 31.36
C GLY A 266 21.52 -20.72 30.25
N ILE A 267 21.23 -19.42 30.20
CA ILE A 267 20.37 -18.84 29.15
C ILE A 267 21.12 -18.76 27.81
N LEU A 268 22.38 -18.29 27.85
CA LEU A 268 23.21 -18.11 26.65
C LEU A 268 23.68 -19.42 26.00
N GLU A 269 23.72 -20.53 26.76
CA GLU A 269 23.98 -21.87 26.21
C GLU A 269 22.94 -22.31 25.18
N THR A 270 21.69 -21.84 25.31
CA THR A 270 20.57 -22.27 24.47
C THR A 270 20.13 -21.21 23.47
N THR A 271 20.38 -19.92 23.75
CA THR A 271 19.92 -18.80 22.93
C THR A 271 21.02 -17.75 22.74
N PRO A 272 21.38 -17.39 21.50
CA PRO A 272 22.33 -16.30 21.26
C PRO A 272 21.86 -14.99 21.93
N PHE A 273 22.78 -14.27 22.58
CA PHE A 273 22.48 -13.01 23.27
C PHE A 273 21.69 -12.03 22.39
N THR A 274 22.05 -11.92 21.11
CA THR A 274 21.37 -11.05 20.15
C THR A 274 19.91 -11.42 19.97
N LEU A 275 19.59 -12.71 19.85
CA LEU A 275 18.20 -13.16 19.71
C LEU A 275 17.42 -12.91 21.00
N LEU A 276 18.05 -13.11 22.16
CA LEU A 276 17.46 -12.81 23.47
C LEU A 276 17.14 -11.31 23.60
N LEU A 277 18.12 -10.46 23.30
CA LEU A 277 17.99 -9.00 23.32
C LEU A 277 16.86 -8.53 22.39
N LEU A 278 16.83 -9.03 21.16
CA LEU A 278 15.78 -8.70 20.20
C LEU A 278 14.41 -9.19 20.67
N SER A 279 14.34 -10.37 21.31
CA SER A 279 13.10 -10.92 21.89
C SER A 279 12.52 -10.01 22.96
N GLY A 280 13.36 -9.41 23.81
CA GLY A 280 12.92 -8.43 24.81
C GLY A 280 12.39 -7.12 24.22
N LEU A 281 12.73 -6.78 22.98
CA LEU A 281 12.24 -5.59 22.29
C LEU A 281 10.94 -5.81 21.51
N GLU A 282 10.56 -7.08 21.27
CA GLU A 282 9.42 -7.56 20.46
C GLU A 282 9.40 -7.13 18.98
N THR A 283 9.65 -5.86 18.67
CA THR A 283 9.65 -5.27 17.33
C THR A 283 10.80 -4.29 17.19
N ILE A 284 11.58 -4.46 16.13
CA ILE A 284 12.77 -3.67 15.87
C ILE A 284 12.58 -2.92 14.56
N GLY A 285 12.58 -1.59 14.65
CA GLY A 285 12.60 -0.69 13.50
C GLY A 285 14.02 -0.19 13.25
N LEU A 286 14.56 -0.47 12.07
CA LEU A 286 15.83 0.02 11.58
C LEU A 286 15.53 1.05 10.49
N GLY A 287 15.66 2.33 10.83
CA GLY A 287 15.43 3.45 9.91
C GLY A 287 16.70 4.25 9.70
N SER A 288 16.87 4.80 8.51
CA SER A 288 18.03 5.61 8.14
C SER A 288 17.62 6.69 7.13
N ILE A 289 18.29 7.84 7.20
CA ILE A 289 18.19 8.90 6.17
C ILE A 289 18.94 8.52 4.88
N ARG A 290 19.72 7.44 4.92
CA ARG A 290 20.51 6.89 3.82
C ARG A 290 20.19 5.40 3.64
N GLU A 291 20.77 4.80 2.60
CA GLU A 291 20.72 3.37 2.39
C GLU A 291 21.04 2.56 3.67
N LEU A 292 20.16 1.62 4.02
CA LEU A 292 20.33 0.71 5.15
C LEU A 292 21.26 -0.45 4.82
N ARG A 293 21.17 -0.99 3.59
CA ARG A 293 22.00 -2.11 3.15
C ARG A 293 23.47 -1.72 3.23
N GLY A 294 24.28 -2.56 3.87
CA GLY A 294 25.70 -2.28 4.08
C GLY A 294 26.02 -1.51 5.37
N LEU A 295 25.02 -1.03 6.13
CA LEU A 295 25.29 -0.48 7.46
C LEU A 295 25.65 -1.63 8.44
N PRO A 296 26.72 -1.51 9.24
CA PRO A 296 27.18 -2.61 10.10
C PRO A 296 26.10 -3.16 11.04
N LEU A 297 25.36 -2.27 11.72
CA LEU A 297 24.28 -2.69 12.63
C LEU A 297 23.11 -3.34 11.89
N TYR A 298 22.79 -2.85 10.69
CA TYR A 298 21.74 -3.45 9.88
C TYR A 298 22.11 -4.88 9.48
N ASN A 299 23.30 -5.05 8.89
CA ASN A 299 23.80 -6.35 8.44
C ASN A 299 23.95 -7.36 9.60
N TYR A 300 24.25 -6.88 10.81
CA TYR A 300 24.36 -7.72 11.99
C TYR A 300 23.00 -8.20 12.50
N LEU A 301 21.99 -7.33 12.52
CA LEU A 301 20.68 -7.63 13.11
C LEU A 301 19.73 -8.32 12.12
N GLU A 302 19.83 -8.00 10.83
CA GLU A 302 18.90 -8.49 9.79
C GLU A 302 18.70 -10.02 9.79
N PRO A 303 19.74 -10.86 9.94
CA PRO A 303 19.58 -12.32 9.94
C PRO A 303 18.72 -12.85 11.10
N TYR A 304 18.57 -12.08 12.17
CA TYR A 304 17.78 -12.42 13.35
C TYR A 304 16.36 -11.82 13.30
N LEU A 305 15.95 -11.23 12.18
CA LEU A 305 14.66 -10.53 12.06
C LEU A 305 13.78 -11.10 10.95
N SER A 306 12.57 -11.51 11.33
CA SER A 306 11.46 -11.74 10.41
C SER A 306 10.83 -10.40 10.01
N LYS A 307 11.20 -9.91 8.82
CA LYS A 307 10.72 -8.63 8.27
C LYS A 307 9.20 -8.60 8.15
N GLN A 308 8.61 -7.52 8.65
CA GLN A 308 7.17 -7.28 8.62
C GLN A 308 6.80 -6.23 7.58
N LYS A 309 7.64 -5.20 7.45
CA LYS A 309 7.46 -4.08 6.52
C LYS A 309 8.79 -3.40 6.24
N GLY A 310 8.84 -2.60 5.18
CA GLY A 310 9.92 -1.64 4.98
C GLY A 310 9.56 -0.58 3.96
N SER A 311 10.44 0.40 3.80
CA SER A 311 10.25 1.51 2.88
C SER A 311 11.44 1.65 1.94
N ILE A 312 11.14 1.84 0.65
CA ILE A 312 12.11 1.98 -0.43
C ILE A 312 11.93 3.36 -1.06
N LEU A 313 13.03 4.06 -1.27
CA LEU A 313 13.09 5.26 -2.12
C LEU A 313 13.57 4.87 -3.51
N PHE A 314 13.00 5.43 -4.56
CA PHE A 314 13.49 5.25 -5.92
C PHE A 314 13.20 6.50 -6.75
N GLU A 315 13.96 6.70 -7.81
CA GLU A 315 13.80 7.84 -8.71
C GLU A 315 13.06 7.40 -9.98
N HIS A 316 12.19 8.27 -10.47
CA HIS A 316 11.53 8.07 -11.76
C HIS A 316 11.21 9.43 -12.40
N SER A 317 11.37 9.51 -13.72
CA SER A 317 11.08 10.72 -14.48
C SER A 317 9.64 10.72 -14.97
N VAL A 318 8.88 11.75 -14.63
CA VAL A 318 7.53 11.98 -15.16
C VAL A 318 7.56 13.30 -15.93
N ASP A 319 7.17 13.26 -17.21
CA ASP A 319 7.20 14.41 -18.12
C ASP A 319 8.57 15.11 -18.18
N GLY A 320 9.66 14.33 -18.09
CA GLY A 320 11.04 14.83 -18.14
C GLY A 320 11.56 15.40 -16.82
N VAL A 321 10.76 15.38 -15.74
CA VAL A 321 11.18 15.81 -14.40
C VAL A 321 11.46 14.58 -13.55
N GLU A 322 12.72 14.39 -13.18
CA GLU A 322 13.13 13.36 -12.22
C GLU A 322 12.64 13.70 -10.82
N GLN A 323 11.97 12.74 -10.19
CA GLN A 323 11.42 12.88 -8.85
C GLN A 323 11.72 11.63 -8.03
N GLU A 324 12.00 11.83 -6.75
CA GLU A 324 12.13 10.74 -5.78
C GLU A 324 10.75 10.35 -5.25
N TYR A 325 10.46 9.04 -5.31
CA TYR A 325 9.25 8.44 -4.79
C TYR A 325 9.59 7.52 -3.63
N SER A 326 8.65 7.42 -2.69
CA SER A 326 8.78 6.56 -1.53
C SER A 326 7.62 5.59 -1.44
N ILE A 327 7.94 4.32 -1.36
CA ILE A 327 6.97 3.23 -1.23
C ILE A 327 7.20 2.49 0.08
N ARG A 328 6.10 2.01 0.66
CA ARG A 328 6.08 1.12 1.81
C ARG A 328 5.52 -0.23 1.40
N ILE A 329 6.25 -1.28 1.75
CA ILE A 329 5.88 -2.66 1.49
C ILE A 329 5.51 -3.31 2.82
N GLY A 330 4.32 -3.90 2.89
CA GLY A 330 3.94 -4.80 3.96
C GLY A 330 4.21 -6.23 3.52
N VAL A 331 5.20 -6.89 4.13
CA VAL A 331 5.63 -8.24 3.79
C VAL A 331 4.49 -9.24 4.01
N ASN A 332 3.94 -9.25 5.23
CA ASN A 332 2.88 -10.20 5.59
C ASN A 332 1.51 -9.88 4.99
N THR A 333 1.21 -8.58 4.82
CA THR A 333 -0.04 -8.15 4.21
C THR A 333 -0.01 -8.21 2.69
N LYS A 334 1.18 -8.43 2.09
CA LYS A 334 1.44 -8.40 0.64
C LYS A 334 0.85 -7.15 -0.01
N THR A 335 1.05 -6.01 0.65
CA THR A 335 0.53 -4.70 0.23
C THR A 335 1.65 -3.75 -0.10
N PHE A 336 1.38 -2.86 -1.02
CA PHE A 336 2.25 -1.77 -1.43
C PHE A 336 1.53 -0.45 -1.18
N LYS A 337 2.24 0.60 -0.77
CA LYS A 337 1.64 1.91 -0.56
C LYS A 337 2.65 3.00 -0.90
N PHE A 338 2.25 4.00 -1.68
CA PHE A 338 3.04 5.23 -1.77
C PHE A 338 2.87 6.08 -0.52
N ASN A 339 3.99 6.61 -0.01
CA ASN A 339 3.97 7.52 1.14
C ASN A 339 3.48 8.92 0.76
N ALA A 340 3.59 9.29 -0.53
CA ALA A 340 3.02 10.50 -1.12
C ALA A 340 2.04 10.12 -2.25
N PHE A 341 1.33 11.10 -2.82
CA PHE A 341 0.53 10.87 -4.02
C PHE A 341 1.46 10.52 -5.19
N ALA A 342 1.16 9.43 -5.88
CA ALA A 342 1.82 9.04 -7.13
C ALA A 342 0.82 9.16 -8.28
N SER A 343 1.32 9.40 -9.49
CA SER A 343 0.52 9.44 -10.72
C SER A 343 0.45 8.05 -11.37
N GLU A 344 -0.49 7.86 -12.31
CA GLU A 344 -0.61 6.62 -13.11
C GLU A 344 0.70 6.26 -13.82
N PRO A 345 1.45 7.19 -14.46
CA PRO A 345 2.76 6.86 -15.04
C PRO A 345 3.74 6.22 -14.05
N VAL A 346 3.74 6.65 -12.78
CA VAL A 346 4.59 6.06 -11.74
C VAL A 346 4.10 4.67 -11.36
N LEU A 347 2.77 4.46 -11.31
CA LEU A 347 2.20 3.13 -11.12
C LEU A 347 2.50 2.20 -12.31
N ASP A 348 2.48 2.71 -13.54
CA ASP A 348 2.84 1.94 -14.73
C ASP A 348 4.29 1.49 -14.67
N TYR A 349 5.22 2.37 -14.28
CA TYR A 349 6.61 1.99 -14.01
C TYR A 349 6.71 0.85 -12.97
N ILE A 350 5.95 0.93 -11.87
CA ILE A 350 5.92 -0.12 -10.85
C ILE A 350 5.35 -1.41 -11.40
N ARG A 351 4.26 -1.36 -12.17
CA ARG A 351 3.68 -2.56 -12.82
C ARG A 351 4.67 -3.18 -13.76
N GLU A 352 5.29 -2.40 -14.64
CA GLU A 352 6.26 -2.88 -15.61
C GLU A 352 7.46 -3.56 -14.96
N LYS A 353 8.00 -2.97 -13.88
CA LYS A 353 9.18 -3.50 -13.19
C LYS A 353 8.87 -4.65 -12.25
N LEU A 354 7.76 -4.59 -11.53
CA LEU A 354 7.48 -5.49 -10.41
C LEU A 354 6.47 -6.57 -10.74
N ILE A 355 5.55 -6.31 -11.66
CA ILE A 355 4.38 -7.18 -11.87
C ILE A 355 4.37 -7.78 -13.28
N TYR A 356 4.72 -7.04 -14.34
CA TYR A 356 4.61 -7.50 -15.73
C TYR A 356 5.83 -8.29 -16.22
N GLN A 357 7.02 -8.07 -15.65
CA GLN A 357 8.21 -8.92 -15.96
C GLN A 357 7.97 -10.40 -15.64
N ILE A 358 6.90 -10.69 -14.92
CA ILE A 358 6.47 -12.03 -14.52
C ILE A 358 5.89 -12.82 -15.69
N TYR A 359 5.33 -12.15 -16.70
CA TYR A 359 4.50 -12.77 -17.73
C TYR A 359 5.14 -12.76 -19.13
N SER A 360 6.31 -12.14 -19.30
CA SER A 360 7.09 -12.16 -20.55
C SER A 360 7.90 -13.46 -20.74
N ALA A 361 7.79 -14.42 -19.82
CA ALA A 361 8.52 -15.68 -19.83
C ALA A 361 7.61 -16.92 -19.98
N ARG A 362 6.38 -16.74 -20.49
CA ARG A 362 5.49 -17.84 -20.87
C ARG A 362 5.29 -17.88 -22.38
#